data_AF-A0A078S2V6-F1
#
_entry.id   AF-A0A078S2V6-F1
#
_cell.length_a   1.000
_cell.length_b   1.000
_cell.length_c   1.000
_cell.angle_alpha   90.00
_cell.angle_beta   90.00
_cell.angle_gamma   90.00
#
_symmetry.space_group_name_H-M   'P 1'
#
loop_
_entity.id
_entity.type
_entity.pdbx_description
1 polymer ?
#
loop_
_entity_poly.entity_id
_entity_poly.type
_entity_poly.pdbx_seq_one_letter_code
_entity_poly.pdbx_strand_id
1 'polypeptide(L)' 'AYEGGLDHYGNPKDTRTEWQRHSLRVLVRALLMDYPEAKVAGHRDLSPDLDNNGEGEPMEWTKQCPCFEVKKEKW' A
#
# COMPACT_ATOMS: atom_id res chain seq x y z
N ALA A 1 -9.57 5.13 20.01
CA ALA A 1 -8.38 5.71 19.37
C ALA A 1 -8.63 5.79 17.86
N TYR A 2 -8.09 6.78 17.15
CA TYR A 2 -8.11 6.81 15.69
C TYR A 2 -6.93 5.97 15.18
N GLU A 3 -7.22 4.96 14.38
CA GLU A 3 -6.22 4.16 13.67
C GLU A 3 -6.33 4.48 12.18
N GLY A 4 -5.23 4.93 11.57
CA GLY A 4 -5.20 5.21 10.13
C GLY A 4 -5.39 3.92 9.33
N GLY A 5 -6.11 4.01 8.21
CA GLY A 5 -6.38 2.85 7.36
C GLY A 5 -7.73 2.17 7.60
N LEU A 6 -8.56 2.67 8.53
CA LEU A 6 -9.90 2.14 8.83
C LEU A 6 -10.96 3.25 8.81
N ASP A 7 -12.19 2.91 8.38
CA ASP A 7 -13.36 3.79 8.52
C ASP A 7 -14.01 3.69 9.92
N HIS A 8 -15.10 4.43 10.15
CA HIS A 8 -15.80 4.43 11.44
C HIS A 8 -16.48 3.09 11.82
N TYR A 9 -16.59 2.15 10.88
CA TYR A 9 -17.08 0.80 11.12
C TYR A 9 -15.93 -0.21 11.28
N GLY A 10 -14.67 0.23 11.19
CA GLY A 10 -13.50 -0.63 11.26
C GLY A 10 -13.18 -1.34 9.93
N ASN A 11 -13.76 -0.91 8.81
CA ASN A 11 -13.43 -1.47 7.50
C ASN A 11 -12.17 -0.82 6.93
N PRO A 12 -11.32 -1.57 6.19
CA PRO A 12 -10.17 -1.00 5.49
C PRO A 12 -10.56 0.16 4.58
N LYS A 13 -9.91 1.31 4.75
CA LYS A 13 -10.13 2.50 3.94
C LYS A 13 -8.87 3.35 3.87
N ASP A 14 -8.57 3.91 2.71
CA ASP A 14 -7.56 4.96 2.61
C ASP A 14 -8.06 6.23 3.31
N THR A 15 -7.61 6.43 4.55
CA THR A 15 -7.93 7.61 5.35
C THR A 15 -6.82 8.64 5.37
N ARG A 16 -5.82 8.51 4.49
CA ARG A 16 -4.72 9.47 4.42
C ARG A 16 -5.25 10.83 3.98
N THR A 17 -4.81 11.86 4.69
CA THR A 17 -5.00 13.25 4.28
C THR A 17 -4.21 13.55 3.00
N GLU A 18 -4.59 14.62 2.30
CA GLU A 18 -3.86 15.10 1.12
C GLU A 18 -2.37 15.34 1.41
N TRP A 19 -2.05 15.89 2.59
CA TRP A 19 -0.68 16.16 3.03
C TRP A 19 0.11 14.87 3.33
N GLN A 20 -0.53 13.86 3.92
CA GLN A 20 0.10 12.56 4.11
C GLN A 20 0.42 11.88 2.77
N ARG A 21 -0.50 11.95 1.80
CA ARG A 21 -0.27 11.43 0.45
C ARG A 21 0.86 12.18 -0.25
N HIS A 22 0.89 13.51 -0.13
CA HIS A 22 1.96 14.34 -0.69
C HIS A 22 3.32 13.97 -0.09
N SER A 23 3.45 13.95 1.23
CA SER A 23 4.71 13.63 1.91
C SER A 23 5.21 12.22 1.55
N LEU A 24 4.30 11.24 1.47
CA LEU A 24 4.66 9.88 1.07
C LEU A 24 5.19 9.84 -0.37
N ARG A 25 4.55 10.55 -1.32
CA ARG A 25 5.03 10.63 -2.72
C ARG A 25 6.42 11.26 -2.80
N VAL A 26 6.65 12.36 -2.09
CA VAL A 26 7.96 13.03 -2.08
C VAL A 26 9.04 12.09 -1.56
N LEU A 27 8.78 11.38 -0.44
CA LEU A 27 9.72 10.43 0.12
C LEU A 27 10.01 9.27 -0.84
N VAL A 28 8.98 8.66 -1.41
CA VAL A 28 9.15 7.54 -2.34
C VAL A 28 9.90 7.98 -3.61
N ARG A 29 9.65 9.19 -4.13
CA ARG A 29 10.44 9.76 -5.24
C ARG A 29 11.92 9.85 -4.92
N ALA A 30 12.25 10.42 -3.76
CA ALA A 30 13.65 10.54 -3.33
C ALA A 30 14.31 9.16 -3.26
N LEU A 31 13.63 8.18 -2.66
CA LEU A 31 14.14 6.81 -2.59
C LEU A 31 14.31 6.15 -3.95
N LEU A 32 13.41 6.39 -4.91
CA LEU A 32 13.55 5.85 -6.27
C LEU A 32 14.66 6.55 -7.08
N MET A 33 14.98 7.80 -6.77
CA MET A 33 16.14 8.48 -7.34
C MET A 33 17.45 7.87 -6.82
N ASP A 34 17.50 7.55 -5.53
CA ASP A 34 18.68 6.93 -4.90
C ASP A 34 18.80 5.43 -5.25
N TYR A 35 17.68 4.75 -5.48
CA TYR A 35 17.59 3.32 -5.79
C TYR A 35 16.69 3.04 -7.02
N PRO A 36 17.20 3.28 -8.25
CA PRO A 36 16.38 3.19 -9.47
C PRO A 36 15.76 1.81 -9.76
N GLU A 37 16.35 0.74 -9.23
CA GLU A 37 15.87 -0.64 -9.41
C GLU A 37 14.86 -1.07 -8.33
N ALA A 38 14.64 -0.24 -7.31
CA ALA A 38 13.71 -0.57 -6.23
C ALA A 38 12.27 -0.63 -6.73
N LYS A 39 11.50 -1.58 -6.19
CA LYS A 39 10.06 -1.72 -6.46
C LYS A 39 9.26 -1.16 -5.28
N VAL A 40 8.24 -0.36 -5.59
CA VAL A 40 7.27 0.12 -4.58
C VAL A 40 6.11 -0.87 -4.51
N ALA A 41 5.89 -1.44 -3.33
CA ALA A 41 4.84 -2.44 -3.09
C ALA A 41 4.07 -2.12 -1.80
N GLY A 42 2.79 -2.51 -1.76
CA GLY A 42 2.00 -2.53 -0.53
C GLY A 42 2.30 -3.76 0.31
N HIS A 43 2.09 -3.69 1.63
CA HIS A 43 2.31 -4.83 2.51
C HIS A 43 1.46 -6.05 2.09
N ARG A 44 0.19 -5.84 1.71
CA ARG A 44 -0.66 -6.93 1.20
C ARG A 44 -0.19 -7.52 -0.12
N ASP A 45 0.50 -6.74 -0.96
CA ASP A 45 1.03 -7.21 -2.25
C ASP A 45 2.21 -8.19 -2.04
N LEU A 46 2.71 -8.29 -0.82
CA LEU A 46 3.75 -9.23 -0.37
C LEU A 46 3.15 -10.44 0.38
N SER A 47 1.83 -10.63 0.29
CA SER A 47 1.20 -11.84 0.84
C SER A 47 1.69 -13.08 0.08
N PRO A 48 1.78 -14.26 0.74
CA PRO A 48 2.15 -15.49 0.05
C PRO A 48 1.17 -15.80 -1.08
N ASP A 49 1.72 -16.15 -2.24
CA ASP A 49 0.98 -16.70 -3.37
C ASP A 49 0.64 -18.16 -3.05
N LEU A 50 -0.64 -18.46 -2.86
CA LEU A 50 -1.15 -19.76 -2.41
C LEU A 50 -1.51 -20.67 -3.58
N ASP A 51 -1.87 -20.10 -4.72
CA ASP A 51 -2.28 -20.85 -5.91
C ASP A 51 -1.19 -20.91 -7.01
N ASN A 52 -0.09 -20.18 -6.83
CA ASN A 52 1.08 -20.08 -7.70
C ASN A 52 0.81 -19.37 -9.04
N ASN A 53 -0.15 -18.45 -9.08
CA ASN A 53 -0.48 -17.67 -10.29
C ASN A 53 0.34 -16.37 -10.44
N GLY A 54 1.09 -15.96 -9.42
CA GLY A 54 1.93 -14.75 -9.41
C GLY A 54 1.19 -13.44 -9.13
N GLU A 55 -0.11 -13.49 -8.84
CA GLU A 55 -0.97 -12.34 -8.51
C GLU A 55 -1.45 -12.43 -7.07
N GLY A 56 -1.10 -11.44 -6.22
CA GLY A 56 -1.62 -11.40 -4.85
C GLY A 56 -3.11 -11.05 -4.82
N GLU A 57 -3.96 -12.06 -4.73
CA GLU A 57 -5.42 -11.92 -4.77
C GLU A 57 -6.05 -11.66 -3.39
N PRO A 58 -7.25 -11.06 -3.30
CA PRO A 58 -7.93 -10.79 -2.03
C PRO A 58 -8.08 -12.01 -1.11
N MET A 59 -8.19 -13.22 -1.67
CA MET A 59 -8.29 -14.46 -0.92
C MET A 59 -6.97 -14.86 -0.25
N GLU A 60 -5.85 -14.35 -0.75
CA GLU A 60 -4.48 -14.66 -0.28
C GLU A 60 -3.95 -13.59 0.68
N TRP A 61 -4.62 -12.43 0.76
CA TRP A 61 -4.17 -11.31 1.56
C TRP A 61 -4.13 -11.65 3.05
N THR A 62 -2.92 -11.68 3.61
CA THR A 62 -2.74 -11.89 5.06
C THR A 62 -3.12 -10.64 5.85
N LYS A 63 -3.07 -9.47 5.22
CA LYS A 63 -3.40 -8.16 5.83
C LYS A 63 -4.02 -7.25 4.78
N GLN A 64 -4.81 -6.28 5.22
CA GLN A 64 -5.42 -5.26 4.35
C GLN A 64 -4.52 -4.03 4.15
N CYS A 65 -3.48 -3.87 4.98
CA CYS A 65 -2.49 -2.80 4.88
C CYS A 65 -1.83 -2.80 3.49
N PRO A 66 -1.72 -1.65 2.81
CA PRO A 66 -1.85 -0.30 3.34
C PRO A 66 -3.25 0.32 3.19
N CYS A 67 -4.28 -0.49 2.94
CA CYS A 67 -5.67 -0.07 2.77
C CYS A 67 -5.91 0.83 1.54
N PHE A 68 -4.97 0.83 0.59
CA PHE A 68 -5.08 1.46 -0.73
C PHE A 68 -4.24 0.71 -1.77
N GLU A 69 -4.53 0.93 -3.05
CA GLU A 69 -3.79 0.34 -4.18
C GLU A 69 -2.48 1.07 -4.45
N VAL A 70 -1.33 0.50 -4.04
CA VAL A 70 0.01 1.08 -4.28
C VAL A 70 0.31 1.21 -5.76
N LYS A 71 -0.10 0.23 -6.59
CA LYS A 71 0.08 0.26 -8.06
C LYS A 71 -0.69 1.40 -8.75
N LYS A 72 -1.75 1.93 -8.12
CA LYS A 72 -2.54 3.06 -8.67
C LYS A 72 -2.03 4.43 -8.22
N GLU A 73 -1.07 4.48 -7.30
CA GLU A 73 -0.49 5.75 -6.85
C GLU A 73 0.48 6.33 -7.88
N LYS A 74 0.51 7.66 -7.95
CA LYS A 74 1.45 8.40 -8.78
C LYS A 74 2.70 8.69 -7.96
N TRP A 75 3.68 7.81 -8.10
CA TRP A 75 5.01 7.99 -7.53
C TRP A 75 5.83 9.00 -8.30
#